data_AF-A0A2I0K2G0-F1
#
_entry.id   AF-A0A2I0K2G0-F1
#
_cell.length_a   1.000
_cell.length_b   1.000
_cell.length_c   1.000
_cell.angle_alpha   90.00
_cell.angle_beta   90.00
_cell.angle_gamma   90.00
#
_symmetry.space_group_name_H-M   'P 1'
#
loop_
_entity.id
_entity.type
_entity.pdbx_description
1 polymer ?
#
loop_
_entity_poly.entity_id
_entity_poly.type
_entity_poly.pdbx_seq_one_letter_code
_entity_poly.pdbx_strand_id
1 'polypeptide(L)'
;MRYQHWKEAMKAELSALERNGTWVIADLPTGKKAIGCKWIYKVKRKADGSIERYKARLVAKGYTQIEGLDFDETFASVAKLVSVRVLLTVALYKNWELFQLDVDNAFLHGDLEEEVYMKLPPG
;
A
#
# COMPACT_ATOMS: atom_id res chain seq x y z
N MET A 1 15.13 -17.37 17.49
CA MET A 1 14.83 -15.97 17.88
C MET A 1 15.13 -14.92 16.80
N ARG A 2 16.08 -15.11 15.86
CA ARG A 2 16.50 -14.07 14.87
C ARG A 2 15.44 -13.56 13.87
N TYR A 3 14.27 -14.19 13.77
CA TYR A 3 13.22 -13.82 12.79
C TYR A 3 11.88 -13.44 13.43
N GLN A 4 11.80 -13.39 14.77
CA GLN A 4 10.52 -13.23 15.46
C GLN A 4 9.86 -11.88 15.13
N HIS A 5 10.64 -10.79 15.17
CA HIS A 5 10.15 -9.45 14.84
C HIS A 5 9.65 -9.31 13.39
N TRP A 6 10.24 -10.08 12.45
CA TRP A 6 9.77 -10.10 11.06
C TRP A 6 8.47 -10.89 10.91
N LYS A 7 8.33 -12.01 11.61
CA LYS A 7 7.07 -12.78 11.66
C LYS A 7 5.93 -11.96 12.26
N GLU A 8 6.21 -11.22 13.33
CA GLU A 8 5.25 -10.30 13.95
C GLU A 8 4.83 -9.19 12.98
N ALA A 9 5.79 -8.58 12.27
CA ALA A 9 5.50 -7.57 11.25
C ALA A 9 4.67 -8.13 10.08
N MET A 10 4.95 -9.35 9.61
CA MET A 10 4.15 -10.00 8.56
C MET A 10 2.73 -10.30 9.04
N LYS A 11 2.58 -10.79 10.28
CA LYS A 11 1.27 -11.03 10.88
C LYS A 11 0.46 -9.75 11.00
N ALA A 12 1.10 -8.66 11.43
CA ALA A 12 0.44 -7.35 11.52
C ALA A 12 -0.07 -6.86 10.16
N GLU A 13 0.70 -7.03 9.09
CA GLU A 13 0.30 -6.71 7.72
C GLU A 13 -0.89 -7.57 7.26
N LEU A 14 -0.81 -8.89 7.41
CA LEU A 14 -1.90 -9.80 7.03
C LEU A 14 -3.18 -9.49 7.79
N SER A 15 -3.11 -9.28 9.10
CA SER A 15 -4.27 -8.90 9.90
C SER A 15 -4.82 -7.52 9.51
N ALA A 16 -3.98 -6.59 9.03
CA ALA A 16 -4.49 -5.32 8.48
C ALA A 16 -5.24 -5.54 7.16
N LEU A 17 -4.71 -6.39 6.27
CA LEU A 17 -5.37 -6.75 5.01
C LEU A 17 -6.70 -7.49 5.24
N GLU A 18 -6.76 -8.40 6.21
CA GLU A 18 -7.99 -9.10 6.60
C GLU A 18 -9.05 -8.11 7.13
N ARG A 19 -8.66 -7.17 7.99
CA ARG A 19 -9.58 -6.15 8.53
C ARG A 19 -10.13 -5.22 7.46
N ASN A 20 -9.37 -4.96 6.40
CA ASN A 20 -9.83 -4.12 5.30
C ASN A 20 -10.88 -4.81 4.43
N GLY A 21 -10.94 -6.15 4.43
CA GLY A 21 -11.94 -6.90 3.67
C GLY A 21 -11.86 -6.72 2.15
N THR A 22 -10.69 -6.35 1.62
CA THR A 22 -10.50 -6.01 0.19
C THR A 22 -10.12 -7.20 -0.70
N TRP A 23 -10.12 -8.43 -0.17
CA TRP A 23 -9.69 -9.62 -0.90
C TRP A 23 -10.38 -10.88 -0.38
N VAL A 24 -10.46 -11.90 -1.23
CA VAL A 24 -10.97 -13.24 -0.90
C VAL A 24 -10.06 -14.30 -1.48
N ILE A 25 -10.03 -15.50 -0.86
CA ILE A 25 -9.35 -16.66 -1.43
C ILE A 25 -10.30 -17.27 -2.46
N ALA A 26 -9.82 -17.40 -3.70
CA ALA A 26 -10.57 -17.97 -4.81
C ALA A 26 -9.67 -18.82 -5.70
N ASP A 27 -10.27 -19.79 -6.39
CA ASP A 27 -9.60 -20.53 -7.45
C ASP A 27 -9.39 -19.63 -8.67
N LEU A 28 -8.28 -19.83 -9.40
CA LEU A 28 -7.98 -19.05 -10.59
C LEU A 28 -8.87 -19.51 -11.76
N PRO A 29 -9.74 -18.65 -12.33
CA PRO A 29 -10.58 -19.04 -13.46
C PRO A 29 -9.76 -19.34 -14.71
N THR A 30 -10.31 -20.18 -15.58
CA THR A 30 -9.70 -20.49 -16.87
C THR A 30 -9.54 -19.22 -17.71
N GLY A 31 -8.33 -18.96 -18.20
CA GLY A 31 -8.03 -17.79 -19.02
C GLY A 31 -7.57 -16.54 -18.26
N LYS A 32 -7.65 -16.54 -16.91
CA LYS A 32 -7.09 -15.46 -16.08
C LYS A 32 -5.65 -15.78 -15.66
N LYS A 33 -4.84 -14.75 -15.43
CA LYS A 33 -3.44 -14.89 -15.02
C LYS A 33 -3.25 -14.32 -13.61
N ALA A 34 -2.83 -15.16 -12.68
CA ALA A 34 -2.50 -14.70 -11.34
C ALA A 34 -1.15 -13.97 -11.31
N ILE A 35 -1.14 -12.74 -10.81
CA ILE A 35 0.08 -11.98 -10.55
C ILE A 35 0.80 -12.53 -9.32
N GLY A 36 2.13 -12.48 -9.34
CA GLY A 36 2.91 -12.85 -8.16
C GLY A 36 2.85 -11.78 -7.08
N CYS A 37 3.32 -12.12 -5.88
CA CYS A 37 3.52 -11.15 -4.80
C CYS A 37 4.94 -11.24 -4.24
N LYS A 38 5.32 -10.27 -3.42
CA LYS A 38 6.61 -10.24 -2.73
C LYS A 38 6.48 -9.52 -1.38
N TRP A 39 7.22 -10.02 -0.40
CA TRP A 39 7.42 -9.33 0.86
C TRP A 39 8.51 -8.26 0.75
N ILE A 40 8.20 -7.05 1.20
CA ILE A 40 9.16 -5.95 1.35
C ILE A 40 9.40 -5.72 2.84
N TYR A 41 10.67 -5.79 3.24
CA TYR A 41 11.09 -5.64 4.63
C TYR A 41 11.88 -4.34 4.81
N LYS A 42 11.56 -3.59 5.85
CA LYS A 42 12.27 -2.35 6.19
C LYS A 42 12.36 -2.19 7.71
N VAL A 43 13.56 -1.89 8.20
CA VAL A 43 13.76 -1.47 9.59
C VAL A 43 13.56 0.04 9.64
N LYS A 44 12.61 0.49 10.45
CA LYS A 44 12.42 1.91 10.78
C LYS A 44 13.28 2.23 12.00
N ARG A 45 14.05 3.30 11.90
CA ARG A 45 14.94 3.77 12.95
C ARG A 45 14.51 5.16 13.39
N LYS A 46 14.68 5.46 14.68
CA LYS A 46 14.47 6.79 15.25
C LYS A 46 15.61 7.74 14.83
N ALA A 47 15.46 9.02 15.12
CA ALA A 47 16.47 10.04 14.85
C ALA A 47 17.81 9.76 15.56
N ASP A 48 17.77 9.11 16.73
CA ASP A 48 18.95 8.67 17.48
C ASP A 48 19.63 7.41 16.92
N GLY A 49 19.08 6.82 15.85
CA GLY A 49 19.59 5.62 15.20
C GLY A 49 19.13 4.29 15.82
N SER A 50 18.40 4.32 16.94
CA SER A 50 17.80 3.12 17.55
C SER A 50 16.67 2.54 16.69
N ILE A 51 16.40 1.24 16.85
CA ILE A 51 15.32 0.58 16.11
C ILE A 51 13.98 1.03 16.68
N GLU A 52 13.13 1.61 15.82
CA GLU A 52 11.78 1.99 16.16
C GLU A 52 10.81 0.82 15.95
N ARG A 53 10.80 0.26 14.73
CA ARG A 53 9.94 -0.88 14.37
C ARG A 53 10.45 -1.64 13.16
N TYR A 54 10.09 -2.91 13.09
CA TYR A 54 10.22 -3.73 11.87
C TYR A 54 8.94 -3.59 11.05
N LYS A 55 9.08 -3.29 9.75
CA LYS A 55 7.96 -3.11 8.82
C LYS A 55 8.05 -4.16 7.72
N ALA A 56 7.01 -4.98 7.59
CA ALA A 56 6.81 -5.89 6.46
C ALA A 56 5.62 -5.38 5.63
N ARG A 57 5.71 -5.47 4.32
CA ARG A 57 4.60 -5.19 3.40
C ARG A 57 4.45 -6.29 2.39
N LEU A 58 3.21 -6.71 2.14
CA LEU A 58 2.90 -7.64 1.07
C LEU A 58 2.51 -6.85 -0.17
N VAL A 59 3.25 -7.01 -1.26
CA VAL A 59 3.05 -6.20 -2.47
C VAL A 59 2.86 -7.10 -3.69
N ALA A 60 1.83 -6.80 -4.48
CA ALA A 60 1.59 -7.40 -5.77
C ALA A 60 2.67 -7.00 -6.79
N LYS A 61 3.07 -7.93 -7.65
CA LYS A 61 4.07 -7.70 -8.72
C LYS A 61 3.38 -7.08 -9.93
N GLY A 62 3.02 -5.80 -9.85
CA GLY A 62 2.27 -5.08 -10.89
C GLY A 62 2.96 -5.03 -12.27
N TYR A 63 4.28 -5.23 -12.35
CA TYR A 63 4.99 -5.27 -13.64
C TYR A 63 4.58 -6.43 -14.58
N THR A 64 3.76 -7.37 -14.11
CA THR A 64 3.21 -8.44 -14.95
C THR A 64 1.85 -8.10 -15.56
N GLN A 65 1.31 -6.92 -15.25
CA GLN A 65 0.04 -6.45 -15.79
C GLN A 65 0.19 -5.95 -17.24
N ILE A 66 -0.84 -6.15 -18.05
CA ILE A 66 -0.90 -5.73 -19.46
C ILE A 66 -1.94 -4.61 -19.60
N GLU A 67 -1.55 -3.49 -20.21
CA GLU A 67 -2.43 -2.36 -20.52
C GLU A 67 -3.60 -2.80 -21.41
N GLY A 68 -4.82 -2.38 -21.08
CA GLY A 68 -6.05 -2.75 -21.82
C GLY A 68 -6.56 -4.17 -21.53
N LEU A 69 -5.94 -4.90 -20.61
CA LEU A 69 -6.38 -6.23 -20.14
C LEU A 69 -6.50 -6.28 -18.61
N ASP A 70 -5.45 -5.83 -17.93
CA ASP A 70 -5.31 -5.90 -16.47
C ASP A 70 -5.40 -4.53 -15.80
N PHE A 71 -5.30 -3.44 -16.59
CA PHE A 71 -5.54 -2.07 -16.14
C PHE A 71 -5.84 -1.15 -17.32
N ASP A 72 -6.79 -0.22 -17.13
CA ASP A 72 -7.10 0.86 -18.07
C ASP A 72 -6.57 2.24 -17.60
N GLU A 73 -6.25 2.38 -16.30
CA GLU A 73 -5.70 3.62 -15.73
C GLU A 73 -4.21 3.48 -15.35
N THR A 74 -3.36 4.41 -15.82
CA THR A 74 -1.93 4.47 -15.48
C THR A 74 -1.58 5.52 -14.42
N PHE A 75 -2.56 6.24 -13.88
CA PHE A 75 -2.31 7.40 -13.04
C PHE A 75 -2.18 7.02 -11.56
N ALA A 76 -0.96 7.11 -11.03
CA ALA A 76 -0.79 7.24 -9.59
C ALA A 76 -1.36 8.59 -9.15
N SER A 77 -2.33 8.59 -8.23
CA SER A 77 -2.92 9.80 -7.66
C SER A 77 -1.91 10.54 -6.76
N VAL A 78 -0.95 11.22 -7.38
CA VAL A 78 0.06 12.01 -6.66
C VAL A 78 -0.34 13.47 -6.76
N ALA A 79 -0.68 14.06 -5.61
CA ALA A 79 -0.92 15.50 -5.53
C ALA A 79 0.33 16.27 -5.98
N LYS A 80 0.17 17.20 -6.91
CA LYS A 80 1.27 18.07 -7.33
C LYS A 80 1.67 18.98 -6.18
N LEU A 81 2.97 19.00 -5.85
CA LEU A 81 3.49 19.82 -4.75
C LEU A 81 3.17 21.32 -4.92
N VAL A 82 3.10 21.79 -6.17
CA VAL A 82 2.70 23.17 -6.50
C VAL A 82 1.28 23.45 -6.00
N SER A 83 0.32 22.56 -6.28
CA SER A 83 -1.07 22.70 -5.82
C SER A 83 -1.17 22.70 -4.29
N VAL A 84 -0.42 21.82 -3.63
CA VAL A 84 -0.36 21.76 -2.15
C VAL A 84 0.17 23.10 -1.59
N ARG A 85 1.25 23.64 -2.17
CA ARG A 85 1.82 24.93 -1.74
C ARG A 85 0.83 26.08 -1.90
N VAL A 86 0.14 26.15 -3.05
CA VAL A 86 -0.89 27.18 -3.29
C VAL A 86 -1.98 27.10 -2.23
N LEU A 87 -2.47 25.89 -1.92
CA LEU A 87 -3.52 25.68 -0.93
C LEU A 87 -3.07 26.10 0.48
N LEU A 88 -1.83 25.79 0.86
CA LEU A 88 -1.23 26.27 2.11
C LEU A 88 -1.09 27.79 2.15
N THR A 89 -0.68 28.43 1.04
CA THR A 89 -0.61 29.89 0.97
C THR A 89 -1.98 30.54 1.14
N VAL A 90 -3.03 29.96 0.54
CA VAL A 90 -4.41 30.45 0.72
C VAL A 90 -4.86 30.27 2.16
N ALA A 91 -4.60 29.12 2.78
CA ALA A 91 -4.94 28.87 4.18
C ALA A 91 -4.26 29.88 5.12
N LEU A 92 -2.98 30.18 4.89
CA LEU A 92 -2.25 31.21 5.65
C LEU A 92 -2.85 32.60 5.44
N TYR A 93 -3.14 32.99 4.20
CA TYR A 93 -3.73 34.30 3.89
C TYR A 93 -5.13 34.47 4.50
N LYS A 94 -5.90 33.38 4.58
CA LYS A 94 -7.26 33.36 5.15
C LYS A 94 -7.29 33.04 6.65
N ASN A 95 -6.13 32.85 7.27
CA ASN A 95 -5.99 32.46 8.68
C ASN A 95 -6.81 31.21 9.03
N TRP A 96 -6.76 30.18 8.16
CA TRP A 96 -7.42 28.90 8.39
C TRP A 96 -6.56 27.98 9.25
N GLU A 97 -7.21 27.22 10.11
CA GLU A 97 -6.56 26.14 10.86
C GLU A 97 -6.19 24.98 9.94
N LEU A 98 -4.99 24.44 10.13
CA LEU A 98 -4.46 23.32 9.37
C LEU A 98 -4.27 22.11 10.28
N PHE A 99 -4.82 20.97 9.87
CA PHE A 99 -4.66 19.70 10.56
C PHE A 99 -3.91 18.74 9.64
N GLN A 100 -2.89 18.08 10.17
CA GLN A 100 -2.14 17.04 9.47
C GLN A 100 -2.55 15.67 10.01
N LEU A 101 -2.91 14.77 9.09
CA LEU A 101 -3.22 13.37 9.38
C LEU A 101 -2.22 12.50 8.61
N ASP A 102 -1.47 11.65 9.31
CA ASP A 102 -0.66 10.59 8.69
C ASP A 102 -1.41 9.27 8.84
N VAL A 103 -1.74 8.63 7.72
CA VAL A 103 -2.47 7.36 7.70
C VAL A 103 -1.44 6.25 7.54
N ASP A 104 -1.35 5.35 8.52
CA ASP A 104 -0.37 4.24 8.53
C ASP A 104 -0.43 3.39 7.25
N ASN A 105 -1.63 3.26 6.69
CA ASN A 105 -1.93 2.57 5.45
C ASN A 105 -2.66 3.50 4.48
N ALA A 106 -1.91 4.16 3.61
CA ALA A 106 -2.45 4.79 2.40
C ALA A 106 -2.86 3.71 1.40
N PHE A 107 -3.92 2.96 1.70
CA PHE A 107 -4.71 2.36 0.65
C PHE A 107 -5.44 3.53 0.00
N LEU A 108 -5.16 3.77 -1.29
CA LEU A 108 -6.02 4.65 -2.05
C LEU A 108 -7.41 4.00 -1.98
N HIS A 109 -8.37 4.65 -1.34
CA HIS A 109 -9.77 4.24 -1.35
C HIS A 109 -10.38 4.52 -2.73
N GLY A 110 -9.71 4.05 -3.78
CA GLY A 110 -10.24 4.00 -5.13
C GLY A 110 -10.85 2.64 -5.34
N ASP A 111 -12.01 2.62 -5.97
CA ASP A 111 -12.59 1.38 -6.45
C ASP A 111 -11.67 0.83 -7.55
N LEU A 112 -11.37 -0.47 -7.47
CA LEU A 112 -10.66 -1.17 -8.53
C LEU A 112 -11.72 -1.76 -9.46
N GLU A 113 -11.86 -1.20 -10.66
CA GLU A 113 -12.81 -1.70 -11.65
C GLU A 113 -12.38 -3.07 -12.21
N GLU A 114 -11.08 -3.36 -12.21
CA GLU A 114 -10.55 -4.62 -12.73
C GLU A 114 -10.49 -5.75 -11.68
N GLU A 115 -10.79 -6.97 -12.12
CA GLU A 115 -10.65 -8.16 -11.30
C GLU A 115 -9.22 -8.71 -11.37
N VAL A 116 -8.47 -8.56 -10.27
CA VAL A 116 -7.06 -8.97 -10.17
C VAL A 116 -6.89 -10.21 -9.29
N TYR A 117 -6.24 -11.24 -9.83
CA TYR A 117 -5.90 -12.45 -9.10
C TYR A 117 -4.44 -12.42 -8.66
N MET A 118 -4.15 -12.65 -7.38
CA MET A 118 -2.79 -12.69 -6.85
C MET A 118 -2.48 -14.08 -6.26
N LYS A 119 -1.28 -14.60 -6.54
CA LYS A 119 -0.78 -15.81 -5.87
C LYS A 119 -0.58 -15.54 -4.38
N LEU A 120 -0.96 -16.53 -3.55
CA LEU A 120 -0.71 -16.46 -2.12
C LEU A 120 0.79 -16.26 -1.82
N PRO A 121 1.13 -15.48 -0.77
CA PRO A 121 2.50 -15.27 -0.38
C PRO A 121 3.19 -16.60 -0.03
N PRO A 122 4.48 -16.76 -0.36
CA PRO A 122 5.26 -17.88 0.15
C PRO A 122 5.34 -17.80 1.68
N GLY A 123 5.15 -18.95 2.33
CA GLY A 123 5.23 -19.11 3.79
C GLY A 123 6.65 -19.01 4.34
#